data_AF-A0A8T3WHM5-F1
#
_entry.id   AF-A0A8T3WHM5-F1
#
_cell.length_a   1.000
_cell.length_b   1.000
_cell.length_c   1.000
_cell.angle_alpha   90.00
_cell.angle_beta   90.00
_cell.angle_gamma   90.00
#
_symmetry.space_group_name_H-M   'P 1'
#
loop_
_entity.id
_entity.type
_entity.pdbx_description
1 polymer ?
#
loop_
_entity_poly.entity_id
_entity_poly.type
_entity_poly.pdbx_seq_one_letter_code
_entity_poly.pdbx_strand_id
1 'polypeptide(L)'
;MFKLESEGYFDELKSPVSIGKESNVFTAVKKDGSYVIIKIYRVNNADFKRMYKYIGPDPRFKGLSNQRRKVISAWAQREYRNLLVASQAGARVPTPYAVKDNVLVMELIGRCNEPAPRLKNKPPKNIKKFSKELIKNLNLFYKNGFIHGDLSEFNILNHNDIPYIIDLSHGVKLDYPNVNELLDRDIKNLEKYFNKFGLKLDFDNIIKS
;
A
#
# COMPACT_ATOMS: atom_id res chain seq x y z
N MET A 1 7.91 1.47 18.87
CA MET A 1 8.77 0.32 18.47
C MET A 1 8.87 -0.69 19.61
N PHE A 2 9.48 -0.34 20.76
CA PHE A 2 9.54 -1.20 21.95
C PHE A 2 8.20 -1.83 22.37
N LYS A 3 7.10 -1.07 22.28
CA LYS A 3 5.77 -1.62 22.59
C LYS A 3 5.35 -2.77 21.66
N LEU A 4 5.58 -2.63 20.35
CA LEU A 4 5.24 -3.66 19.36
C LEU A 4 6.11 -4.91 19.51
N GLU A 5 7.37 -4.72 19.88
CA GLU A 5 8.31 -5.80 20.22
C GLU A 5 7.87 -6.53 21.50
N SER A 6 7.52 -5.78 22.54
CA SER A 6 7.01 -6.35 23.80
C SER A 6 5.68 -7.09 23.63
N GLU A 7 4.84 -6.66 22.68
CA GLU A 7 3.58 -7.33 22.31
C GLU A 7 3.80 -8.54 21.39
N GLY A 8 5.05 -8.83 21.00
CA GLY A 8 5.43 -10.03 20.23
C GLY A 8 5.22 -9.93 18.73
N TYR A 9 4.97 -8.75 18.17
CA TYR A 9 4.77 -8.58 16.72
C TYR A 9 6.03 -8.77 15.89
N PHE A 10 7.20 -8.54 16.49
CA PHE A 10 8.53 -8.87 15.97
C PHE A 10 9.52 -8.91 17.14
N ASP A 11 10.67 -9.53 16.92
CA ASP A 11 11.74 -9.69 17.92
C ASP A 11 12.98 -8.87 17.52
N GLU A 12 13.40 -8.98 16.24
CA GLU A 12 14.60 -8.29 15.76
C GLU A 12 14.38 -7.69 14.38
N LEU A 13 14.76 -6.42 14.22
CA LEU A 13 14.87 -5.74 12.92
C LEU A 13 16.08 -6.29 12.16
N LYS A 14 15.87 -6.63 10.89
CA LYS A 14 16.91 -7.20 10.01
C LYS A 14 17.30 -6.19 8.95
N SER A 15 17.03 -6.47 7.68
CA SER A 15 17.60 -5.73 6.55
C SER A 15 16.67 -4.61 6.07
N PRO A 16 17.21 -3.47 5.63
CA PRO A 16 16.42 -2.46 4.92
C PRO A 16 15.96 -3.01 3.57
N VAL A 17 14.65 -2.91 3.31
CA VAL A 17 14.03 -3.26 2.03
C VAL A 17 13.94 -2.04 1.12
N SER A 18 13.57 -0.89 1.69
CA SER A 18 13.42 0.35 0.94
C SER A 18 13.62 1.54 1.86
N ILE A 19 14.46 2.49 1.43
CA ILE A 19 14.67 3.76 2.13
C ILE A 19 14.01 4.83 1.27
N GLY A 20 12.91 5.38 1.77
CA GLY A 20 12.08 6.33 1.04
C GLY A 20 12.12 7.74 1.60
N LYS A 21 11.50 8.65 0.85
CA LYS A 21 11.22 10.01 1.32
C LYS A 21 10.07 10.06 2.32
N GLU A 22 9.13 9.12 2.29
CA GLU A 22 7.98 9.14 3.21
C GLU A 22 8.12 8.11 4.33
N SER A 23 8.66 6.94 4.03
CA SER A 23 8.85 5.86 4.99
C SER A 23 10.10 5.04 4.68
N ASN A 24 10.63 4.39 5.71
CA ASN A 24 11.63 3.34 5.59
C ASN A 24 10.96 1.99 5.85
N VAL A 25 11.31 0.99 5.06
CA VAL A 25 10.76 -0.36 5.11
C VAL A 25 11.87 -1.33 5.44
N PHE A 26 11.65 -2.17 6.45
CA PHE A 26 12.61 -3.16 6.95
C PHE A 26 11.96 -4.54 7.00
N THR A 27 12.75 -5.60 6.84
CA THR A 27 12.35 -6.92 7.29
C THR A 27 12.61 -7.04 8.79
N ALA A 28 11.79 -7.83 9.47
CA ALA A 28 12.01 -8.22 10.85
C ALA A 28 11.60 -9.68 11.04
N VAL A 29 12.15 -10.32 12.06
CA VAL A 29 11.84 -11.71 12.41
C VAL A 29 10.95 -11.74 13.65
N LYS A 30 9.97 -12.64 13.67
CA LYS A 30 9.14 -12.95 14.84
C LYS A 30 9.79 -14.03 15.69
N LYS A 31 9.32 -14.22 16.93
CA LYS A 31 9.80 -15.27 17.84
C LYS A 31 9.65 -16.69 17.27
N ASP A 32 8.66 -16.89 16.39
CA ASP A 32 8.41 -18.17 15.69
C ASP A 32 9.35 -18.40 14.48
N GLY A 33 10.31 -17.49 14.22
CA GLY A 33 11.25 -17.55 13.11
C GLY A 33 10.70 -17.07 11.76
N SER A 34 9.42 -16.72 11.67
CA SER A 34 8.83 -16.17 10.45
C SER A 34 9.09 -14.66 10.30
N TYR A 35 9.03 -14.17 9.07
CA TYR A 35 9.39 -12.79 8.74
C TYR A 35 8.18 -11.89 8.54
N VAL A 36 8.34 -10.62 8.91
CA VAL A 36 7.36 -9.55 8.74
C VAL A 36 8.03 -8.32 8.13
N ILE A 37 7.21 -7.40 7.65
CA ILE A 37 7.63 -6.09 7.18
C ILE A 37 7.27 -5.04 8.23
N ILE A 38 8.26 -4.18 8.53
CA ILE A 38 8.09 -3.00 9.37
C ILE A 38 8.25 -1.76 8.51
N LYS A 39 7.17 -0.99 8.36
CA LYS A 39 7.14 0.31 7.67
C LYS A 39 7.12 1.42 8.72
N ILE A 40 8.16 2.24 8.72
CA ILE A 40 8.36 3.36 9.65
C ILE A 40 8.24 4.67 8.87
N TYR A 41 7.20 5.46 9.15
CA TYR A 41 7.00 6.75 8.52
C TYR A 41 7.93 7.82 9.10
N ARG A 42 8.52 8.64 8.22
CA ARG A 42 9.53 9.64 8.60
C ARG A 42 8.86 10.92 9.08
N VAL A 43 9.37 11.48 10.18
CA VAL A 43 8.75 12.65 10.85
C VAL A 43 9.19 14.00 10.29
N ASN A 44 10.32 14.05 9.59
CA ASN A 44 11.01 15.31 9.27
C ASN A 44 11.13 15.63 7.77
N ASN A 45 10.39 14.96 6.88
CA ASN A 45 10.65 15.06 5.43
C ASN A 45 9.75 16.07 4.67
N ALA A 46 10.29 16.66 3.60
CA ALA A 46 9.69 17.76 2.85
C ALA A 46 8.37 17.43 2.10
N ASP A 47 8.02 16.16 1.94
CA ASP A 47 6.82 15.70 1.21
C ASP A 47 5.50 15.86 2.00
N PHE A 48 5.55 16.46 3.19
CA PHE A 48 4.34 16.84 3.94
C PHE A 48 3.34 17.63 3.10
N LYS A 49 3.79 18.46 2.15
CA LYS A 49 2.86 19.19 1.25
C LYS A 49 1.96 18.24 0.45
N ARG A 50 2.50 17.12 -0.04
CA ARG A 50 1.72 16.12 -0.79
C ARG A 50 0.79 15.39 0.16
N MET A 51 1.27 14.94 1.32
CA MET A 51 0.42 14.34 2.34
C MET A 51 -0.74 15.27 2.74
N TYR A 52 -0.47 16.56 3.00
CA TYR A 52 -1.51 17.54 3.38
C TYR A 52 -2.62 17.67 2.33
N LYS A 53 -2.31 17.51 1.04
CA LYS A 53 -3.33 17.50 -0.03
C LYS A 53 -4.34 16.36 0.13
N TYR A 54 -3.91 15.21 0.65
CA TYR A 54 -4.74 14.03 0.89
C TYR A 54 -5.36 13.99 2.31
N ILE A 55 -4.84 14.79 3.23
CA ILE A 55 -5.28 14.93 4.62
C ILE A 55 -6.39 15.96 4.75
N GLY A 56 -6.24 17.12 4.09
CA GLY A 56 -7.13 18.27 4.28
C GLY A 56 -8.62 17.94 4.10
N PRO A 57 -9.00 17.22 3.04
CA PRO A 57 -10.39 16.82 2.81
C PRO A 57 -10.85 15.60 3.63
N ASP A 58 -9.95 14.86 4.27
CA ASP A 58 -10.31 13.65 5.04
C ASP A 58 -10.77 14.02 6.46
N PRO A 59 -12.03 13.74 6.84
CA PRO A 59 -12.55 14.06 8.17
C PRO A 59 -11.74 13.47 9.33
N ARG A 60 -11.02 12.36 9.09
CA ARG A 60 -10.17 11.69 10.10
C ARG A 60 -8.99 12.55 10.57
N PHE A 61 -8.69 13.64 9.86
CA PHE A 61 -7.54 14.50 10.13
C PHE A 61 -7.91 15.96 10.51
N LYS A 62 -9.20 16.27 10.68
CA LYS A 62 -9.65 17.59 11.12
C LYS A 62 -8.93 18.01 12.42
N GLY A 63 -8.30 19.20 12.42
CA GLY A 63 -7.63 19.78 13.59
C GLY A 63 -6.21 19.26 13.89
N LEU A 64 -5.66 18.34 13.07
CA LEU A 64 -4.32 17.77 13.29
C LEU A 64 -3.19 18.51 12.54
N SER A 65 -3.51 19.48 11.68
CA SER A 65 -2.59 20.10 10.71
C SER A 65 -1.31 20.69 11.31
N ASN A 66 -1.35 21.17 12.56
CA ASN A 66 -0.17 21.75 13.23
C ASN A 66 0.63 20.74 14.07
N GLN A 67 0.18 19.48 14.17
CA GLN A 67 0.78 18.46 15.02
C GLN A 67 1.39 17.33 14.19
N ARG A 68 2.58 17.57 13.62
CA ARG A 68 3.27 16.65 12.70
C ARG A 68 3.27 15.19 13.15
N ARG A 69 3.62 14.92 14.42
CA ARG A 69 3.62 13.55 14.97
C ARG A 69 2.24 12.89 14.91
N LYS A 70 1.17 13.61 15.22
CA LYS A 70 -0.20 13.09 15.14
C LYS A 70 -0.64 12.87 13.71
N VAL A 71 -0.25 13.76 12.79
CA VAL A 71 -0.50 13.58 11.34
C VAL A 71 0.11 12.28 10.84
N ILE A 72 1.38 12.05 11.14
CA ILE A 72 2.08 10.84 10.69
C ILE A 72 1.46 9.59 11.32
N SER A 73 1.10 9.67 12.59
CA SER A 73 0.44 8.54 13.25
C SER A 73 -0.92 8.24 12.62
N ALA A 74 -1.72 9.26 12.33
CA ALA A 74 -2.98 9.11 11.62
C ALA A 74 -2.77 8.58 10.18
N TRP A 75 -1.65 8.92 9.54
CA TRP A 75 -1.26 8.41 8.23
C TRP A 75 -0.92 6.90 8.27
N ALA A 76 -0.11 6.48 9.23
CA ALA A 76 0.18 5.06 9.46
C ALA A 76 -1.11 4.28 9.79
N GLN A 77 -1.96 4.85 10.64
CA GLN A 77 -3.26 4.28 11.01
C GLN A 77 -4.21 4.16 9.80
N ARG A 78 -4.15 5.11 8.86
CA ARG A 78 -4.92 5.07 7.62
C ARG A 78 -4.49 3.91 6.74
N GLU A 79 -3.19 3.72 6.50
CA GLU A 79 -2.70 2.57 5.74
C GLU A 79 -3.10 1.25 6.40
N TYR A 80 -2.94 1.13 7.72
CA TYR A 80 -3.38 -0.04 8.48
C TYR A 80 -4.86 -0.37 8.23
N ARG A 81 -5.74 0.63 8.34
CA ARG A 81 -7.19 0.44 8.13
C ARG A 81 -7.52 0.08 6.68
N ASN A 82 -6.86 0.70 5.71
CA ASN A 82 -7.09 0.41 4.30
C ASN A 82 -6.61 -1.02 3.96
N LEU A 83 -5.45 -1.44 4.46
CA LEU A 83 -4.96 -2.82 4.35
C LEU A 83 -5.92 -3.81 5.01
N LEU A 84 -6.49 -3.47 6.17
CA LEU A 84 -7.41 -4.35 6.89
C LEU A 84 -8.68 -4.59 6.07
N VAL A 85 -9.29 -3.51 5.55
CA VAL A 85 -10.48 -3.59 4.69
C VAL A 85 -10.18 -4.37 3.40
N ALA A 86 -9.04 -4.09 2.75
CA ALA A 86 -8.62 -4.78 1.54
C ALA A 86 -8.41 -6.29 1.78
N SER A 87 -7.71 -6.65 2.85
CA SER A 87 -7.43 -8.04 3.23
C SER A 87 -8.72 -8.80 3.55
N GLN A 88 -9.63 -8.19 4.32
CA GLN A 88 -10.95 -8.76 4.63
C GLN A 88 -11.84 -8.94 3.40
N ALA A 89 -11.70 -8.06 2.40
CA ALA A 89 -12.36 -8.17 1.10
C ALA A 89 -11.79 -9.30 0.22
N GLY A 90 -10.73 -9.99 0.65
CA GLY A 90 -10.05 -11.05 -0.10
C GLY A 90 -9.11 -10.51 -1.18
N ALA A 91 -8.77 -9.22 -1.14
CA ALA A 91 -7.79 -8.66 -2.05
C ALA A 91 -6.37 -9.07 -1.63
N ARG A 92 -5.50 -9.27 -2.62
CA ARG A 92 -4.08 -9.58 -2.44
C ARG A 92 -3.31 -8.32 -2.05
N VAL A 93 -3.26 -8.09 -0.75
CA VAL A 93 -2.46 -7.06 -0.08
C VAL A 93 -1.72 -7.71 1.09
N PRO A 94 -0.65 -7.09 1.63
CA PRO A 94 -0.06 -7.55 2.88
C PRO A 94 -1.08 -7.53 4.01
N THR A 95 -1.21 -8.63 4.75
CA THR A 95 -2.03 -8.66 5.95
C THR A 95 -1.44 -7.71 7.01
N PRO A 96 -2.19 -6.69 7.49
CA PRO A 96 -1.67 -5.80 8.52
C PRO A 96 -1.80 -6.47 9.91
N TYR A 97 -0.71 -6.49 10.68
CA TYR A 97 -0.71 -7.10 12.01
C TYR A 97 -0.93 -6.06 13.11
N ALA A 98 -0.20 -4.96 13.06
CA ALA A 98 -0.31 -3.90 14.06
C ALA A 98 0.13 -2.54 13.52
N VAL A 99 -0.38 -1.49 14.14
CA VAL A 99 0.11 -0.13 13.94
C VAL A 99 0.23 0.56 15.28
N LYS A 100 1.37 1.22 15.49
CA LYS A 100 1.60 2.03 16.69
C LYS A 100 2.41 3.26 16.33
N ASP A 101 1.88 4.42 16.68
CA ASP A 101 2.45 5.73 16.35
C ASP A 101 2.74 5.82 14.85
N ASN A 102 4.00 5.92 14.43
CA ASN A 102 4.44 5.99 13.03
C ASN A 102 4.97 4.66 12.48
N VAL A 103 4.69 3.52 13.14
CA VAL A 103 5.20 2.20 12.77
C VAL A 103 4.04 1.27 12.43
N LEU A 104 4.10 0.66 11.25
CA LEU A 104 3.17 -0.34 10.74
C LEU A 104 3.90 -1.68 10.60
N VAL A 105 3.35 -2.74 11.18
CA VAL A 105 3.81 -4.13 11.03
C VAL A 105 2.82 -4.88 10.17
N MET A 106 3.30 -5.54 9.12
CA MET A 106 2.48 -6.27 8.15
C MET A 106 3.21 -7.49 7.60
N GLU A 107 2.47 -8.33 6.90
CA GLU A 107 2.97 -9.52 6.23
C GLU A 107 4.12 -9.24 5.27
N LEU A 108 5.12 -10.13 5.25
CA LEU A 108 6.12 -10.16 4.19
C LEU A 108 5.59 -10.97 3.01
N ILE A 109 5.30 -10.27 1.90
CA ILE A 109 5.01 -10.93 0.62
C ILE A 109 6.34 -11.28 -0.04
N GLY A 110 6.68 -12.56 -0.12
CA GLY A 110 8.00 -12.99 -0.56
C GLY A 110 8.36 -14.40 -0.09
N ARG A 111 9.66 -14.69 -0.01
CA ARG A 111 10.16 -15.98 0.49
C ARG A 111 11.20 -15.73 1.59
N CYS A 112 10.97 -16.32 2.76
CA CYS A 112 11.84 -16.15 3.92
C CYS A 112 12.08 -14.66 4.24
N ASN A 113 13.32 -14.18 4.13
CA ASN A 113 13.71 -12.79 4.37
C ASN A 113 13.73 -11.93 3.09
N GLU A 114 13.34 -12.47 1.93
CA GLU A 114 13.39 -11.78 0.64
C GLU A 114 11.99 -11.34 0.19
N PRO A 115 11.71 -10.01 0.20
CA PRO A 115 10.46 -9.49 -0.34
C PRO A 115 10.34 -9.74 -1.84
N ALA A 116 9.11 -9.95 -2.30
CA ALA A 116 8.81 -10.06 -3.71
C ALA A 116 9.22 -8.77 -4.45
N PRO A 117 9.76 -8.88 -5.68
CA PRO A 117 10.18 -7.72 -6.45
C PRO A 117 8.97 -6.90 -6.88
N ARG A 118 9.16 -5.58 -7.00
CA ARG A 118 8.18 -4.68 -7.59
C ARG A 118 7.94 -5.00 -9.05
N LEU A 119 6.72 -4.80 -9.52
CA LEU A 119 6.30 -4.99 -10.91
C LEU A 119 7.21 -4.23 -11.87
N LYS A 120 7.58 -3.00 -11.53
CA LYS A 120 8.58 -2.20 -12.27
C LYS A 120 9.88 -2.96 -12.56
N ASN A 121 10.40 -3.68 -11.57
CA ASN A 121 11.72 -4.29 -11.63
C ASN A 121 11.66 -5.70 -12.22
N LYS A 122 10.56 -6.42 -11.98
CA LYS A 122 10.35 -7.77 -12.49
C LYS A 122 8.93 -7.91 -13.05
N PRO A 123 8.74 -7.69 -14.36
CA PRO A 123 7.48 -7.97 -15.04
C PRO A 123 7.09 -9.45 -14.90
N PRO A 124 5.79 -9.76 -14.87
CA PRO A 124 5.30 -11.14 -14.83
C PRO A 124 5.55 -11.83 -16.18
N LYS A 125 5.72 -13.15 -16.15
CA LYS A 125 5.82 -13.99 -17.35
C LYS A 125 4.49 -14.02 -18.11
N ASN A 126 3.38 -14.14 -17.39
CA ASN A 126 2.04 -14.13 -17.96
C ASN A 126 1.32 -12.81 -17.67
N ILE A 127 1.60 -11.79 -18.49
CA ILE A 127 1.06 -10.43 -18.34
C ILE A 127 -0.48 -10.38 -18.41
N LYS A 128 -1.10 -11.23 -19.23
CA LYS A 128 -2.56 -11.31 -19.40
C LYS A 128 -3.24 -11.88 -18.16
N LYS A 129 -2.70 -12.95 -17.57
CA LYS A 129 -3.22 -13.51 -16.31
C LYS A 129 -3.00 -12.55 -15.16
N PHE A 130 -1.81 -11.97 -15.07
CA PHE A 130 -1.45 -11.02 -14.01
C PHE A 130 -2.37 -9.79 -14.00
N SER A 131 -2.63 -9.19 -15.16
CA SER A 131 -3.54 -8.03 -15.29
C SER A 131 -4.97 -8.36 -14.90
N LYS A 132 -5.50 -9.52 -15.31
CA LYS A 132 -6.84 -9.98 -14.88
C LYS A 132 -6.96 -10.10 -13.36
N GLU A 133 -5.95 -10.70 -12.72
CA GLU A 133 -5.91 -10.81 -11.27
C GLU A 133 -5.75 -9.43 -10.61
N LEU A 134 -4.96 -8.52 -11.18
CA LEU A 134 -4.80 -7.16 -10.66
C LEU A 134 -6.14 -6.41 -10.72
N ILE A 135 -6.83 -6.47 -11.87
CA ILE A 135 -8.16 -5.87 -12.06
C ILE A 135 -9.15 -6.42 -11.03
N LYS A 136 -9.15 -7.74 -10.79
CA LYS A 136 -10.00 -8.36 -9.75
C LYS A 136 -9.75 -7.74 -8.37
N ASN A 137 -8.50 -7.48 -7.99
CA ASN A 137 -8.16 -6.83 -6.73
C ASN A 137 -8.66 -5.37 -6.67
N LEU A 138 -8.56 -4.63 -7.78
CA LEU A 138 -9.07 -3.25 -7.83
C LEU A 138 -10.60 -3.19 -7.75
N ASN A 139 -11.30 -4.16 -8.33
CA ASN A 139 -12.74 -4.29 -8.16
C ASN A 139 -13.12 -4.59 -6.72
N LEU A 140 -12.32 -5.40 -6.00
CA LEU A 140 -12.54 -5.64 -4.57
C LEU A 140 -12.37 -4.34 -3.77
N PHE A 141 -11.39 -3.49 -4.09
CA PHE A 141 -11.24 -2.20 -3.42
C PHE A 141 -12.48 -1.32 -3.64
N TYR A 142 -12.88 -1.16 -4.90
CA TYR A 142 -14.00 -0.31 -5.27
C TYR A 142 -15.32 -0.78 -4.63
N LYS A 143 -15.63 -2.08 -4.71
CA LYS A 143 -16.82 -2.68 -4.07
C LYS A 143 -16.82 -2.54 -2.55
N ASN A 144 -15.66 -2.38 -1.93
CA ASN A 144 -15.53 -2.12 -0.49
C ASN A 144 -15.34 -0.62 -0.17
N GLY A 145 -15.69 0.26 -1.10
CA GLY A 145 -15.88 1.68 -0.84
C GLY A 145 -14.62 2.52 -0.83
N PHE A 146 -13.52 2.07 -1.44
CA PHE A 146 -12.30 2.88 -1.56
C PHE A 146 -11.50 2.60 -2.84
N ILE A 147 -10.60 3.52 -3.19
CA ILE A 147 -9.61 3.36 -4.27
C ILE A 147 -8.19 3.51 -3.70
N HIS A 148 -7.18 3.12 -4.47
CA HIS A 148 -5.79 3.23 -4.04
C HIS A 148 -5.27 4.68 -3.97
N GLY A 149 -5.59 5.52 -4.96
CA GLY A 149 -5.26 6.94 -4.96
C GLY A 149 -3.78 7.28 -5.15
N ASP A 150 -2.95 6.31 -5.56
CA ASP A 150 -1.54 6.46 -5.99
C ASP A 150 -0.99 5.18 -6.65
N LEU A 151 -1.81 4.48 -7.45
CA LEU A 151 -1.43 3.18 -8.00
C LEU A 151 -0.50 3.31 -9.21
N SER A 152 0.55 2.50 -9.24
CA SER A 152 1.52 2.38 -10.34
C SER A 152 2.29 1.07 -10.24
N GLU A 153 3.17 0.78 -11.22
CA GLU A 153 4.05 -0.39 -11.20
C GLU A 153 5.06 -0.42 -10.04
N PHE A 154 5.19 0.70 -9.31
CA PHE A 154 6.03 0.80 -8.12
C PHE A 154 5.35 0.28 -6.86
N ASN A 155 4.01 0.31 -6.84
CA ASN A 155 3.17 -0.05 -5.69
C ASN A 155 2.49 -1.43 -5.88
N ILE A 156 3.02 -2.23 -6.82
CA ILE A 156 2.58 -3.60 -7.07
C ILE A 156 3.80 -4.51 -6.95
N LEU A 157 3.69 -5.57 -6.17
CA LEU A 157 4.67 -6.64 -6.10
C LEU A 157 4.26 -7.77 -7.05
N ASN A 158 5.25 -8.37 -7.71
CA ASN A 158 5.09 -9.57 -8.50
C ASN A 158 5.65 -10.77 -7.72
N HIS A 159 4.76 -11.51 -7.06
CA HIS A 159 5.11 -12.73 -6.35
C HIS A 159 4.66 -13.94 -7.16
N ASN A 160 5.58 -14.60 -7.89
CA ASN A 160 5.28 -15.77 -8.72
C ASN A 160 4.12 -15.56 -9.71
N ASP A 161 4.16 -14.46 -10.46
CA ASP A 161 3.11 -14.05 -11.41
C ASP A 161 1.75 -13.74 -10.77
N ILE A 162 1.74 -13.49 -9.46
CA ILE A 162 0.58 -13.04 -8.69
C ILE A 162 0.79 -11.58 -8.25
N PRO A 163 -0.14 -10.66 -8.58
CA PRO A 163 -0.08 -9.28 -8.13
C PRO A 163 -0.43 -9.17 -6.64
N TYR A 164 0.40 -8.46 -5.89
CA TYR A 164 0.07 -7.94 -4.56
C TYR A 164 0.17 -6.41 -4.57
N ILE A 165 -0.88 -5.73 -4.10
CA ILE A 165 -0.91 -4.27 -4.04
C ILE A 165 -0.39 -3.82 -2.67
N ILE A 166 0.53 -2.85 -2.64
CA ILE A 166 1.15 -2.32 -1.43
C ILE A 166 1.00 -0.80 -1.37
N ASP A 167 1.29 -0.21 -0.21
CA ASP A 167 1.27 1.25 0.01
C ASP A 167 -0.12 1.90 -0.14
N LEU A 168 -1.08 1.43 0.67
CA LEU A 168 -2.44 1.97 0.70
C LEU A 168 -2.57 3.23 1.56
N SER A 169 -1.47 3.92 1.88
CA SER A 169 -1.47 5.16 2.67
C SER A 169 -2.30 6.28 2.02
N HIS A 170 -2.25 6.36 0.69
CA HIS A 170 -2.99 7.33 -0.11
C HIS A 170 -4.43 6.90 -0.43
N GLY A 171 -4.83 5.69 -0.01
CA GLY A 171 -6.16 5.14 -0.30
C GLY A 171 -7.27 6.00 0.28
N VAL A 172 -8.22 6.40 -0.57
CA VAL A 172 -9.35 7.29 -0.25
C VAL A 172 -10.68 6.57 -0.46
N LYS A 173 -11.70 6.96 0.30
CA LYS A 173 -13.07 6.48 0.11
C LYS A 173 -13.69 7.01 -1.19
N LEU A 174 -14.78 6.38 -1.63
CA LEU A 174 -15.53 6.80 -2.83
C LEU A 174 -16.23 8.15 -2.71
N ASP A 175 -16.44 8.66 -1.49
CA ASP A 175 -17.00 9.99 -1.24
C ASP A 175 -15.93 11.10 -1.16
N TYR A 176 -14.65 10.75 -1.35
CA TYR A 176 -13.56 11.70 -1.25
C TYR A 176 -13.57 12.71 -2.40
N PRO A 177 -13.34 14.01 -2.16
CA PRO A 177 -13.26 15.01 -3.21
C PRO A 177 -12.22 14.62 -4.28
N ASN A 178 -12.61 14.70 -5.54
CA ASN A 178 -11.77 14.32 -6.69
C ASN A 178 -11.42 12.82 -6.76
N VAL A 179 -12.21 11.92 -6.17
CA VAL A 179 -12.00 10.47 -6.29
C VAL A 179 -11.89 10.01 -7.75
N ASN A 180 -12.70 10.57 -8.65
CA ASN A 180 -12.69 10.21 -10.07
C ASN A 180 -11.36 10.58 -10.73
N GLU A 181 -10.81 11.77 -10.43
CA GLU A 181 -9.50 12.18 -10.95
C GLU A 181 -8.37 11.27 -10.45
N LEU A 182 -8.44 10.85 -9.18
CA LEU A 182 -7.47 9.92 -8.60
C LEU A 182 -7.57 8.53 -9.22
N LEU A 183 -8.79 8.03 -9.41
CA LEU A 183 -9.06 6.75 -10.06
C LEU A 183 -8.57 6.76 -11.51
N ASP A 184 -8.93 7.78 -12.28
CA ASP A 184 -8.50 7.91 -13.68
C ASP A 184 -6.98 8.00 -13.80
N ARG A 185 -6.30 8.66 -12.86
CA ARG A 185 -4.83 8.69 -12.82
C ARG A 185 -4.24 7.31 -12.53
N ASP A 186 -4.79 6.59 -11.56
CA ASP A 186 -4.37 5.22 -11.23
C ASP A 186 -4.55 4.29 -12.45
N ILE A 187 -5.69 4.38 -13.15
CA ILE A 187 -5.98 3.64 -14.38
C ILE A 187 -4.96 3.98 -15.47
N LYS A 188 -4.74 5.26 -15.76
CA LYS A 188 -3.79 5.72 -16.80
C LYS A 188 -2.36 5.24 -16.53
N ASN A 189 -1.94 5.20 -15.26
CA ASN A 189 -0.62 4.67 -14.89
C ASN A 189 -0.50 3.19 -15.25
N LEU A 190 -1.54 2.39 -14.94
CA LEU A 190 -1.56 0.97 -15.29
C LEU A 190 -1.64 0.76 -16.81
N GLU A 191 -2.53 1.45 -17.51
CA GLU A 191 -2.62 1.39 -18.98
C GLU A 191 -1.28 1.70 -19.62
N LYS A 192 -0.61 2.78 -19.19
CA LYS A 192 0.73 3.14 -19.68
C LYS A 192 1.75 2.03 -19.43
N TYR A 193 1.68 1.34 -18.29
CA TYR A 193 2.57 0.23 -18.00
C TYR A 193 2.28 -0.99 -18.89
N PHE A 194 1.03 -1.43 -18.98
CA PHE A 194 0.63 -2.64 -19.71
C PHE A 194 0.67 -2.46 -21.24
N ASN A 195 0.48 -1.24 -21.75
CA ASN A 195 0.64 -0.92 -23.17
C ASN A 195 2.07 -1.21 -23.67
N LYS A 196 3.10 -1.12 -22.80
CA LYS A 196 4.49 -1.51 -23.15
C LYS A 196 4.62 -2.99 -23.53
N PHE A 197 3.66 -3.81 -23.11
CA PHE A 197 3.59 -5.25 -23.41
C PHE A 197 2.51 -5.56 -24.47
N GLY A 198 2.03 -4.55 -25.20
CA GLY A 198 0.98 -4.69 -26.20
C GLY A 198 -0.39 -5.07 -25.63
N LEU A 199 -0.61 -4.87 -24.32
CA LEU A 199 -1.86 -5.20 -23.66
C LEU A 199 -2.65 -3.91 -23.38
N LYS A 200 -3.72 -3.71 -24.16
CA LYS A 200 -4.70 -2.66 -23.91
C LYS A 200 -5.67 -3.13 -22.84
N LEU A 201 -5.64 -2.50 -21.67
CA LEU A 201 -6.58 -2.76 -20.60
C LEU A 201 -7.73 -1.78 -20.70
N ASP A 202 -8.94 -2.26 -20.45
CA ASP A 202 -10.15 -1.43 -20.41
C ASP A 202 -10.66 -1.41 -18.98
N PHE A 203 -10.05 -0.56 -18.14
CA PHE A 203 -10.40 -0.48 -16.73
C PHE A 203 -11.73 0.24 -16.48
N ASP A 204 -12.13 1.16 -17.36
CA ASP A 204 -13.38 1.90 -17.22
C ASP A 204 -14.59 0.98 -17.25
N ASN A 205 -14.59 -0.01 -18.14
CA ASN A 205 -15.66 -1.01 -18.18
C ASN A 205 -15.63 -2.01 -17.02
N ILE A 206 -14.52 -2.14 -16.28
CA ILE A 206 -14.35 -3.23 -15.31
C ILE A 206 -14.45 -2.77 -13.84
N ILE A 207 -14.03 -1.54 -13.52
CA ILE A 207 -14.09 -1.02 -12.14
C ILE A 207 -15.43 -0.34 -11.83
N LYS A 208 -16.06 0.29 -12.84
CA LYS A 208 -17.31 1.05 -12.70
C LYS A 208 -18.57 0.20 -12.99
N SER A 209 -18.43 -1.11 -13.17
CA SER A 209 -19.52 -2.08 -13.47
C SER A 209 -20.01 -2.89 -12.27
#